data_AF-A0A7V2P2C8-F1
#
_entry.id   AF-A0A7V2P2C8-F1
#
_cell.length_a   1.000
_cell.length_b   1.000
_cell.length_c   1.000
_cell.angle_alpha   90.00
_cell.angle_beta   90.00
_cell.angle_gamma   90.00
#
_symmetry.space_group_name_H-M   'P 1'
#
loop_
_entity.id
_entity.type
_entity.pdbx_description
1 polymer ?
#
loop_
_entity_poly.entity_id
_entity_poly.type
_entity_poly.pdbx_seq_one_letter_code
_entity_poly.pdbx_strand_id
1 'polypeptide(L)'
;MRNRNATIESRRFGIEIEIEGISTERARQELSLPRGWKVTGDGSLHGGCEIISPPMTLGEFAEVEEVMRMLKRARAKVSERCSVHIHVDGSGFDLESIKRLVQNTRAYEPWIYQIARGGDAEHRGRNGNHYRYCKPIEEVHRNGETDYDRLMKAKSFKRFWERWYGVPRQELPRLFANKYNPTRYRGLNLHSYNYRGTIEFRYFDGTLNPADIKAWVTLCLRLVHKSLNETTVLRGIKPMETRRNPLYRLASGLGLTAEERMLFQHHKLVWKGV
;
A
#
# COMPACT_ATOMS: atom_id res chain seq x y z
N MET A 1 17.11 16.11 6.87
CA MET A 1 16.57 16.96 5.77
C MET A 1 15.43 16.22 5.09
N ARG A 2 14.32 16.90 4.76
CA ARG A 2 13.18 16.29 4.05
C ARG A 2 13.58 16.06 2.58
N ASN A 3 13.76 14.81 2.15
CA ASN A 3 14.21 14.53 0.78
C ASN A 3 13.05 14.54 -0.21
N ARG A 4 12.57 15.74 -0.57
CA ARG A 4 11.55 15.90 -1.63
C ARG A 4 12.04 15.44 -3.00
N ASN A 5 13.34 15.45 -3.23
CA ASN A 5 13.96 15.20 -4.53
C ASN A 5 14.26 13.72 -4.79
N ALA A 6 13.87 12.81 -3.89
CA ALA A 6 14.03 11.38 -4.13
C ALA A 6 13.21 10.97 -5.36
N THR A 7 13.91 10.45 -6.36
CA THR A 7 13.30 9.80 -7.53
C THR A 7 12.65 8.49 -7.12
N ILE A 8 11.95 7.85 -8.06
CA ILE A 8 11.31 6.55 -7.83
C ILE A 8 12.37 5.47 -7.55
N GLU A 9 13.52 5.55 -8.19
CA GLU A 9 14.63 4.60 -8.09
C GLU A 9 15.38 4.75 -6.76
N SER A 10 15.45 5.96 -6.21
CA SER A 10 16.19 6.26 -4.98
C SER A 10 15.33 6.29 -3.72
N ARG A 11 13.99 6.40 -3.86
CA ARG A 11 13.08 6.38 -2.72
C ARG A 11 12.99 4.98 -2.14
N ARG A 12 13.30 4.86 -0.84
CA ARG A 12 13.28 3.59 -0.13
C ARG A 12 11.85 3.11 0.13
N PHE A 13 11.67 1.80 0.11
CA PHE A 13 10.48 1.09 0.54
C PHE A 13 10.84 -0.15 1.37
N GLY A 14 9.87 -0.70 2.09
CA GLY A 14 9.93 -2.00 2.72
C GLY A 14 8.64 -2.78 2.47
N ILE A 15 8.69 -4.10 2.61
CA ILE A 15 7.58 -5.00 2.32
C ILE A 15 7.35 -5.92 3.51
N GLU A 16 6.10 -6.09 3.92
CA GLU A 16 5.66 -7.14 4.85
C GLU A 16 4.85 -8.17 4.04
N ILE A 17 5.25 -9.45 4.09
CA ILE A 17 4.67 -10.53 3.30
C ILE A 17 4.13 -11.59 4.23
N GLU A 18 2.82 -11.71 4.31
CA GLU A 18 2.15 -12.75 5.09
C GLU A 18 2.09 -14.06 4.30
N ILE A 19 2.42 -15.16 4.97
CA ILE A 19 2.41 -16.50 4.41
C ILE A 19 1.86 -17.51 5.42
N GLU A 20 1.27 -18.58 4.91
CA GLU A 20 0.83 -19.76 5.69
C GLU A 20 1.60 -21.01 5.27
N GLY A 21 1.39 -22.13 5.98
CA GLY A 21 2.05 -23.41 5.68
C GLY A 21 3.50 -23.52 6.16
N ILE A 22 4.05 -22.45 6.73
CA ILE A 22 5.31 -22.44 7.47
C ILE A 22 5.12 -21.63 8.74
N SER A 23 5.29 -22.27 9.91
CA SER A 23 5.18 -21.57 11.18
C SER A 23 6.33 -20.59 11.36
N THR A 24 6.14 -19.60 12.24
CA THR A 24 7.19 -18.64 12.60
C THR A 24 8.49 -19.32 13.04
N GLU A 25 8.39 -20.37 13.86
CA GLU A 25 9.56 -21.12 14.34
C GLU A 25 10.26 -21.85 13.19
N ARG A 26 9.51 -22.60 12.38
CA ARG A 26 10.04 -23.33 11.22
C ARG A 26 10.70 -22.38 10.22
N ALA A 27 10.08 -21.24 9.94
CA ALA A 27 10.64 -20.21 9.06
C ALA A 27 11.98 -19.67 9.58
N ARG A 28 12.12 -19.44 10.89
CA ARG A 28 13.39 -19.00 11.49
C ARG A 28 14.49 -20.05 11.44
N GLN A 29 14.13 -21.33 11.45
CA GLN A 29 15.08 -22.45 11.40
C GLN A 29 15.49 -22.80 9.96
N GLU A 30 14.53 -22.83 9.03
CA GLU A 30 14.74 -23.33 7.66
C GLU A 30 15.12 -22.24 6.64
N LEU A 31 14.72 -20.98 6.86
CA LEU A 31 14.96 -19.90 5.88
C LEU A 31 16.25 -19.16 6.19
N SER A 32 17.27 -19.34 5.35
CA SER A 32 18.48 -18.50 5.33
C SER A 32 18.20 -17.16 4.64
N LEU A 33 17.37 -16.32 5.25
CA LEU A 33 16.98 -15.03 4.68
C LEU A 33 18.18 -14.07 4.57
N PRO A 34 18.20 -13.17 3.55
CA PRO A 34 19.21 -12.14 3.45
C PRO A 34 19.27 -11.23 4.68
N ARG A 35 20.43 -10.58 4.88
CA ARG A 35 20.67 -9.75 6.06
C ARG A 35 19.60 -8.66 6.21
N GLY A 36 19.04 -8.56 7.43
CA GLY A 36 18.07 -7.52 7.78
C GLY A 36 16.60 -7.89 7.55
N TRP A 37 16.34 -8.97 6.81
CA TRP A 37 15.01 -9.56 6.74
C TRP A 37 14.63 -10.20 8.08
N LYS A 38 13.35 -10.16 8.42
CA LYS A 38 12.83 -10.64 9.71
C LYS A 38 11.65 -11.56 9.51
N VAL A 39 11.54 -12.54 10.41
CA VAL A 39 10.35 -13.39 10.55
C VAL A 39 9.64 -13.00 11.83
N THR A 40 8.39 -12.57 11.73
CA THR A 40 7.53 -12.30 12.89
C THR A 40 6.28 -13.17 12.86
N GLY A 41 5.73 -13.42 14.05
CA GLY A 41 4.41 -14.02 14.15
C GLY A 41 3.34 -12.99 13.83
N ASP A 42 2.27 -13.45 13.20
CA ASP A 42 1.03 -12.72 13.03
C ASP A 42 -0.12 -13.57 13.59
N GLY A 43 -0.80 -13.04 14.61
CA GLY A 43 -1.95 -13.70 15.24
C GLY A 43 -3.17 -13.77 14.32
N SER A 44 -3.13 -13.12 13.17
CA SER A 44 -4.19 -13.20 12.15
C SER A 44 -4.02 -14.40 11.20
N LEU A 45 -2.87 -15.08 11.17
CA LEU A 45 -2.59 -16.20 10.26
C LEU A 45 -2.81 -17.58 10.92
N HIS A 46 -3.19 -18.58 10.14
CA HIS A 46 -3.32 -19.95 10.62
C HIS A 46 -2.05 -20.76 10.33
N GLY A 47 -1.19 -20.90 11.34
CA GLY A 47 0.07 -21.64 11.19
C GLY A 47 1.04 -20.98 10.20
N GLY A 48 1.05 -19.64 10.20
CA GLY A 48 1.84 -18.81 9.29
C GLY A 48 2.84 -17.88 9.98
N CYS A 49 3.42 -16.98 9.20
CA CYS A 49 4.27 -15.89 9.66
C CYS A 49 4.28 -14.72 8.68
N GLU A 50 4.79 -13.59 9.14
CA GLU A 50 5.12 -12.43 8.31
C GLU A 50 6.64 -12.40 8.04
N ILE A 51 7.01 -12.21 6.78
CA ILE A 51 8.37 -11.98 6.32
C ILE A 51 8.53 -10.50 6.00
N ILE A 52 9.40 -9.80 6.73
CA ILE A 52 9.56 -8.35 6.66
C ILE A 52 10.92 -8.01 6.08
N SER A 53 10.94 -7.18 5.04
CA SER A 53 12.16 -6.72 4.40
C SER A 53 12.83 -5.58 5.18
N PRO A 54 14.17 -5.40 5.06
CA PRO A 54 14.78 -4.12 5.40
C PRO A 54 14.35 -3.03 4.39
N PRO A 55 14.55 -1.73 4.70
CA PRO A 55 14.34 -0.66 3.74
C PRO A 55 15.30 -0.77 2.55
N MET A 56 14.76 -0.83 1.33
CA MET A 56 15.48 -1.07 0.08
C MET A 56 14.99 -0.14 -1.04
N THR A 57 15.67 -0.17 -2.17
CA THR A 57 15.34 0.57 -3.41
C THR A 57 14.97 -0.39 -4.54
N LEU A 58 14.44 0.13 -5.66
CA LEU A 58 14.11 -0.71 -6.81
C LEU A 58 15.33 -1.43 -7.40
N GLY A 59 16.54 -0.86 -7.25
CA GLY A 59 17.78 -1.50 -7.66
C GLY A 59 18.14 -2.76 -6.86
N GLU A 60 17.56 -2.92 -5.67
CA GLU A 60 17.78 -4.05 -4.76
C GLU A 60 16.67 -5.12 -4.88
N PHE A 61 15.73 -4.98 -5.83
CA PHE A 61 14.54 -5.85 -5.93
C PHE A 61 14.86 -7.33 -6.17
N ALA A 62 16.05 -7.66 -6.69
CA ALA A 62 16.49 -9.05 -6.87
C ALA A 62 16.50 -9.84 -5.55
N GLU A 63 16.67 -9.19 -4.39
CA GLU A 63 16.55 -9.85 -3.08
C GLU A 63 15.13 -10.34 -2.81
N VAL A 64 14.10 -9.58 -3.24
CA VAL A 64 12.70 -10.00 -3.10
C VAL A 64 12.44 -11.25 -3.91
N GLU A 65 12.97 -11.32 -5.13
CA GLU A 65 12.88 -12.52 -6.00
C GLU A 65 13.54 -13.73 -5.35
N GLU A 66 14.67 -13.54 -4.67
CA GLU A 66 15.34 -14.58 -3.91
C GLU A 66 14.52 -15.07 -2.71
N VAL A 67 14.00 -14.15 -1.90
CA VAL A 67 13.13 -14.51 -0.77
C VAL A 67 11.90 -15.25 -1.25
N MET A 68 11.23 -14.81 -2.33
CA MET A 68 10.07 -15.53 -2.89
C MET A 68 10.43 -16.96 -3.31
N ARG A 69 11.63 -17.17 -3.86
CA ARG A 69 12.13 -18.51 -4.23
C ARG A 69 12.35 -19.38 -3.00
N MET A 70 12.92 -18.82 -1.93
CA MET A 70 13.11 -19.53 -0.66
C MET A 70 11.76 -19.96 -0.06
N LEU A 71 10.77 -19.05 -0.03
CA LEU A 71 9.43 -19.35 0.48
C LEU A 71 8.73 -20.45 -0.32
N LYS A 72 8.82 -20.41 -1.66
CA LYS A 72 8.30 -21.47 -2.53
C LYS A 72 8.96 -22.83 -2.25
N ARG A 73 10.30 -22.86 -2.11
CA ARG A 73 11.04 -24.11 -1.78
C ARG A 73 10.63 -24.67 -0.42
N ALA A 74 10.37 -23.80 0.56
CA ALA A 74 9.90 -24.18 1.88
C ALA A 74 8.42 -24.60 1.93
N ARG A 75 7.73 -24.61 0.77
CA ARG A 75 6.31 -24.94 0.60
C ARG A 75 5.37 -23.97 1.33
N ALA A 76 5.77 -22.71 1.45
CA ALA A 76 4.87 -21.65 1.90
C ALA A 76 3.64 -21.57 0.99
N LYS A 77 2.52 -21.15 1.57
CA LYS A 77 1.23 -20.98 0.91
C LYS A 77 0.70 -19.58 1.17
N VAL A 78 -0.24 -19.16 0.34
CA VAL A 78 -1.02 -17.94 0.54
C VAL A 78 -2.50 -18.31 0.49
N SER A 79 -3.30 -17.64 1.30
CA SER A 79 -4.76 -17.76 1.36
C SER A 79 -5.40 -16.37 1.33
N GLU A 80 -6.73 -16.27 1.39
CA GLU A 80 -7.42 -14.98 1.50
C GLU A 80 -7.05 -14.17 2.77
N ARG A 81 -6.42 -14.84 3.75
CA ARG A 81 -5.94 -14.23 4.99
C ARG A 81 -4.64 -13.48 4.77
N CYS A 82 -3.78 -13.96 3.88
CA CYS A 82 -2.47 -13.40 3.61
C CYS A 82 -2.56 -12.08 2.83
N SER A 83 -1.69 -11.14 3.15
CA SER A 83 -1.53 -9.86 2.50
C SER A 83 -0.07 -9.53 2.19
N VAL A 84 0.10 -8.54 1.32
CA VAL A 84 1.36 -7.84 1.16
C VAL A 84 1.15 -6.38 1.54
N HIS A 85 1.88 -5.90 2.55
CA HIS A 85 1.92 -4.48 2.88
C HIS A 85 3.19 -3.85 2.31
N ILE A 86 3.04 -2.66 1.72
CA ILE A 86 4.16 -1.90 1.16
C ILE A 86 4.30 -0.61 1.94
N HIS A 87 5.47 -0.38 2.53
CA HIS A 87 5.82 0.84 3.25
C HIS A 87 6.77 1.67 2.40
N VAL A 88 6.34 2.84 1.95
CA VAL A 88 7.20 3.79 1.22
C VAL A 88 7.70 4.86 2.19
N ASP A 89 8.97 5.27 2.09
CA ASP A 89 9.50 6.40 2.86
C ASP A 89 8.56 7.61 2.76
N GLY A 90 8.12 8.13 3.90
CA GLY A 90 7.24 9.29 4.01
C GLY A 90 7.98 10.62 4.04
N SER A 91 9.31 10.64 4.01
CA SER A 91 10.06 11.89 4.03
C SER A 91 9.69 12.80 2.84
N GLY A 92 9.53 14.10 3.09
CA GLY A 92 9.20 15.10 2.06
C GLY A 92 7.78 15.66 2.11
N PHE A 93 6.83 14.92 2.71
CA PHE A 93 5.44 15.34 2.79
C PHE A 93 5.24 16.59 3.68
N ASP A 94 4.31 17.44 3.22
CA ASP A 94 3.69 18.54 3.94
C ASP A 94 2.16 18.42 3.83
N LEU A 95 1.43 19.43 4.32
CA LEU A 95 -0.04 19.42 4.27
C LEU A 95 -0.59 19.24 2.86
N GLU A 96 -0.05 19.96 1.88
CA GLU A 96 -0.63 19.96 0.54
C GLU A 96 -0.26 18.69 -0.21
N SER A 97 0.99 18.23 -0.13
CA SER A 97 1.39 16.95 -0.73
C SER A 97 0.71 15.74 -0.09
N ILE A 98 0.46 15.72 1.23
CA ILE A 98 -0.25 14.59 1.85
C ILE A 98 -1.74 14.60 1.49
N LYS A 99 -2.36 15.78 1.35
CA LYS A 99 -3.71 15.88 0.80
C LYS A 99 -3.75 15.39 -0.64
N ARG A 100 -2.77 15.77 -1.47
CA ARG A 100 -2.65 15.27 -2.85
C ARG A 100 -2.51 13.75 -2.87
N LEU A 101 -1.75 13.16 -1.94
CA LEU A 101 -1.67 11.71 -1.79
C LEU A 101 -3.04 11.09 -1.52
N VAL A 102 -3.79 11.62 -0.56
CA VAL A 102 -5.15 11.14 -0.27
C VAL A 102 -6.06 11.30 -1.50
N GLN A 103 -5.99 12.44 -2.20
CA GLN A 103 -6.77 12.73 -3.39
C GLN A 103 -6.46 11.79 -4.56
N ASN A 104 -5.17 11.64 -4.89
CA ASN A 104 -4.72 10.75 -5.95
C ASN A 104 -5.06 9.31 -5.60
N THR A 105 -4.76 8.87 -4.38
CA THR A 105 -5.07 7.50 -3.96
C THR A 105 -6.55 7.22 -4.10
N ARG A 106 -7.43 8.08 -3.56
CA ARG A 106 -8.89 7.97 -3.70
C ARG A 106 -9.32 7.87 -5.16
N ALA A 107 -8.75 8.71 -6.04
CA ALA A 107 -9.10 8.71 -7.46
C ALA A 107 -8.70 7.39 -8.16
N TYR A 108 -7.63 6.72 -7.72
CA TYR A 108 -7.20 5.44 -8.28
C TYR A 108 -7.66 4.22 -7.50
N GLU A 109 -8.22 4.40 -6.30
CA GLU A 109 -8.47 3.36 -5.30
C GLU A 109 -9.27 2.16 -5.86
N PRO A 110 -10.35 2.35 -6.65
CA PRO A 110 -11.04 1.21 -7.27
C PRO A 110 -10.14 0.34 -8.16
N TRP A 111 -9.23 0.95 -8.91
CA TRP A 111 -8.29 0.22 -9.76
C TRP A 111 -7.13 -0.38 -8.97
N ILE A 112 -6.68 0.28 -7.90
CA ILE A 112 -5.68 -0.27 -6.98
C ILE A 112 -6.21 -1.59 -6.39
N TYR A 113 -7.46 -1.61 -5.90
CA TYR A 113 -8.09 -2.83 -5.42
C TYR A 113 -8.23 -3.91 -6.50
N GLN A 114 -8.54 -3.53 -7.74
CA GLN A 114 -8.61 -4.50 -8.83
C GLN A 114 -7.24 -5.10 -9.19
N ILE A 115 -6.19 -4.28 -9.23
CA ILE A 115 -4.80 -4.71 -9.47
C ILE A 115 -4.30 -5.59 -8.33
N ALA A 116 -4.64 -5.26 -7.09
CA ALA A 116 -4.26 -6.01 -5.91
C ALA A 116 -4.72 -7.47 -5.93
N ARG A 117 -5.78 -7.79 -6.69
CA ARG A 117 -6.39 -9.13 -6.79
C ARG A 117 -6.16 -9.82 -8.13
N GLY A 118 -5.15 -9.40 -8.89
CA GLY A 118 -4.86 -10.00 -10.20
C GLY A 118 -5.90 -9.67 -11.28
N GLY A 119 -6.75 -8.67 -11.07
CA GLY A 119 -7.81 -8.26 -12.00
C GLY A 119 -9.25 -8.64 -11.58
N ASP A 120 -9.41 -9.45 -10.53
CA ASP A 120 -10.70 -10.02 -10.12
C ASP A 120 -11.36 -9.25 -8.93
N ALA A 121 -12.55 -8.67 -9.20
CA ALA A 121 -13.45 -7.96 -8.27
C ALA A 121 -12.90 -6.72 -7.51
N GLU A 122 -13.83 -5.90 -7.00
CA GLU A 122 -13.67 -4.47 -6.68
C GLU A 122 -12.91 -4.13 -5.37
N HIS A 123 -12.76 -5.06 -4.41
CA HIS A 123 -12.18 -4.76 -3.09
C HIS A 123 -11.79 -6.02 -2.30
N ARG A 124 -10.65 -6.00 -1.60
CA ARG A 124 -10.25 -7.07 -0.67
C ARG A 124 -11.24 -7.16 0.49
N GLY A 125 -11.99 -8.25 0.59
CA GLY A 125 -12.87 -8.50 1.73
C GLY A 125 -14.29 -7.95 1.66
N ARG A 126 -14.79 -7.45 0.52
CA ARG A 126 -16.20 -7.02 0.39
C ARG A 126 -17.21 -8.12 0.78
N ASN A 127 -16.82 -9.38 0.63
CA ASN A 127 -17.63 -10.56 0.98
C ASN A 127 -17.21 -11.24 2.30
N GLY A 128 -16.42 -10.57 3.16
CA GLY A 128 -15.94 -11.17 4.42
C GLY A 128 -15.44 -10.16 5.46
N ASN A 129 -14.89 -10.64 6.58
CA ASN A 129 -14.40 -9.77 7.66
C ASN A 129 -13.17 -8.93 7.27
N HIS A 130 -12.50 -9.25 6.16
CA HIS A 130 -11.29 -8.55 5.69
C HIS A 130 -11.55 -7.10 5.25
N TYR A 131 -12.80 -6.73 4.89
CA TYR A 131 -13.16 -5.33 4.61
C TYR A 131 -12.78 -4.41 5.77
N ARG A 132 -12.90 -4.91 7.01
CA ARG A 132 -12.62 -4.14 8.23
C ARG A 132 -11.16 -3.76 8.40
N TYR A 133 -10.24 -4.45 7.72
CA TYR A 133 -8.78 -4.30 7.89
C TYR A 133 -8.10 -3.57 6.72
N CYS A 134 -8.85 -3.25 5.66
CA CYS A 134 -8.38 -2.56 4.47
C CYS A 134 -9.48 -1.64 3.88
N LYS A 135 -10.03 -0.74 4.69
CA LYS A 135 -11.16 0.10 4.30
C LYS A 135 -10.79 1.17 3.27
N PRO A 136 -11.73 1.60 2.39
CA PRO A 136 -11.51 2.71 1.47
C PRO A 136 -11.33 4.06 2.17
N ILE A 137 -10.77 5.05 1.46
CA ILE A 137 -10.65 6.43 1.93
C ILE A 137 -12.03 7.12 2.05
N GLU A 138 -13.03 6.66 1.28
CA GLU A 138 -14.35 7.29 1.18
C GLU A 138 -15.37 6.88 2.27
N GLU A 139 -14.96 6.24 3.37
CA GLU A 139 -15.93 5.80 4.40
C GLU A 139 -16.85 6.95 4.84
N VAL A 140 -18.15 6.79 4.58
CA VAL A 140 -19.20 7.80 4.82
C VAL A 140 -19.61 7.71 6.28
N HIS A 141 -19.55 8.83 7.00
CA HIS A 141 -20.00 8.93 8.39
C HIS A 141 -21.51 9.13 8.48
N ARG A 142 -22.08 8.91 9.67
CA ARG A 142 -23.54 9.07 9.92
C ARG A 142 -24.10 10.46 9.57
N ASN A 143 -23.24 11.48 9.55
CA ASN A 143 -23.60 12.86 9.20
C ASN A 143 -23.51 13.16 7.68
N GLY A 144 -23.24 12.15 6.84
CA GLY A 144 -23.10 12.30 5.39
C GLY A 144 -21.74 12.83 4.93
N GLU A 145 -20.84 13.20 5.84
CA GLU A 145 -19.48 13.63 5.50
C GLU A 145 -18.57 12.40 5.33
N THR A 146 -17.70 12.39 4.31
CA THR A 146 -16.68 11.33 4.18
C THR A 146 -15.42 11.67 4.98
N ASP A 147 -14.61 10.66 5.32
CA ASP A 147 -13.26 10.90 5.84
C ASP A 147 -12.44 11.80 4.91
N TYR A 148 -12.59 11.61 3.60
CA TYR A 148 -11.99 12.46 2.58
C TYR A 148 -12.36 13.94 2.76
N ASP A 149 -13.66 14.26 2.85
CA ASP A 149 -14.13 15.65 2.96
C ASP A 149 -13.56 16.33 4.20
N ARG A 150 -13.51 15.60 5.32
CA ARG A 150 -12.92 16.08 6.57
C ARG A 150 -11.45 16.43 6.34
N LEU A 151 -10.66 15.49 5.81
CA LEU A 151 -9.23 15.68 5.60
C LEU A 151 -8.91 16.85 4.68
N MET A 152 -9.68 17.04 3.61
CA MET A 152 -9.46 18.13 2.65
C MET A 152 -9.69 19.51 3.26
N LYS A 153 -10.59 19.62 4.25
CA LYS A 153 -10.84 20.88 4.98
C LYS A 153 -9.71 21.28 5.93
N ALA A 154 -8.72 20.43 6.20
CA ALA A 154 -7.61 20.76 7.08
C ALA A 154 -6.80 21.96 6.58
N LYS A 155 -6.59 22.98 7.43
CA LYS A 155 -5.81 24.20 7.09
C LYS A 155 -4.38 24.20 7.63
N SER A 156 -3.99 23.16 8.37
CA SER A 156 -2.62 22.97 8.84
C SER A 156 -2.30 21.48 8.92
N PHE A 157 -1.02 21.12 8.85
CA PHE A 157 -0.60 19.71 8.91
C PHE A 157 -1.03 19.05 10.22
N LYS A 158 -1.01 19.83 11.31
CA LYS A 158 -1.52 19.38 12.60
C LYS A 158 -3.03 19.11 12.59
N ARG A 159 -3.83 20.01 11.99
CA ARG A 159 -5.28 19.83 11.85
C ARG A 159 -5.64 18.65 10.95
N PHE A 160 -4.78 18.31 9.99
CA PHE A 160 -4.95 17.10 9.19
C PHE A 160 -4.91 15.84 10.08
N TRP A 161 -3.94 15.75 10.99
CA TRP A 161 -3.84 14.62 11.92
C TRP A 161 -4.98 14.57 12.95
N GLU A 162 -5.38 15.70 13.53
CA GLU A 162 -6.56 15.76 14.40
C GLU A 162 -7.80 15.17 13.72
N ARG A 163 -7.97 15.44 12.41
CA ARG A 163 -9.09 14.91 11.62
C ARG A 163 -8.91 13.44 11.25
N TRP A 164 -7.70 13.01 10.90
CA TRP A 164 -7.37 11.61 10.62
C TRP A 164 -7.70 10.70 11.80
N TYR A 165 -7.28 11.11 13.01
CA TYR A 165 -7.51 10.34 14.23
C TYR A 165 -8.86 10.61 14.89
N GLY A 166 -9.52 11.72 14.54
CA GLY A 166 -10.78 12.13 15.17
C GLY A 166 -10.62 12.57 16.63
N VAL A 167 -9.46 13.10 17.00
CA VAL A 167 -9.12 13.51 18.37
C VAL A 167 -8.56 14.94 18.44
N PRO A 168 -8.63 15.60 19.61
CA PRO A 168 -7.92 16.86 19.86
C PRO A 168 -6.39 16.72 19.73
N ARG A 169 -5.69 17.82 19.41
CA ARG A 169 -4.21 17.90 19.31
C ARG A 169 -3.49 17.14 20.42
N GLN A 170 -3.94 17.33 21.66
CA GLN A 170 -3.24 16.94 22.87
C GLN A 170 -3.05 15.42 22.94
N GLU A 171 -3.93 14.66 22.28
CA GLU A 171 -3.87 13.19 22.24
C GLU A 171 -2.92 12.66 21.16
N LEU A 172 -2.59 13.47 20.15
CA LEU A 172 -1.79 13.03 19.00
C LEU A 172 -0.44 12.40 19.38
N PRO A 173 0.39 12.97 20.28
CA PRO A 173 1.68 12.38 20.61
C PRO A 173 1.57 10.94 21.13
N ARG A 174 0.57 10.67 21.97
CA ARG A 174 0.31 9.31 22.50
C ARG A 174 -0.08 8.36 21.37
N LEU A 175 -0.91 8.80 20.44
CA LEU A 175 -1.31 7.98 19.30
C LEU A 175 -0.14 7.70 18.36
N PHE A 176 0.74 8.67 18.14
CA PHE A 176 1.91 8.52 17.25
C PHE A 176 2.90 7.48 17.78
N ALA A 177 3.02 7.32 19.11
CA ALA A 177 3.89 6.33 19.73
C ALA A 177 3.30 4.91 19.77
N ASN A 178 2.01 4.74 19.45
CA ASN A 178 1.31 3.46 19.58
C ASN A 178 1.07 2.80 18.21
N LYS A 179 1.67 1.62 17.99
CA LYS A 179 1.44 0.78 16.79
C LYS A 179 -0.03 0.47 16.55
N TYR A 180 -0.79 0.24 17.61
CA TYR A 180 -2.16 -0.26 17.55
C TYR A 180 -3.14 0.91 17.61
N ASN A 181 -3.59 1.33 16.43
CA ASN A 181 -4.63 2.36 16.28
C ASN A 181 -5.66 1.94 15.22
N PRO A 182 -6.98 2.10 15.45
CA PRO A 182 -8.01 1.71 14.47
C PRO A 182 -7.90 2.39 13.11
N THR A 183 -7.33 3.60 13.03
CA THR A 183 -7.14 4.31 11.75
C THR A 183 -6.16 3.62 10.81
N ARG A 184 -5.41 2.61 11.31
CA ARG A 184 -4.50 1.81 10.50
C ARG A 184 -5.19 0.91 9.48
N TYR A 185 -6.47 0.62 9.67
CA TYR A 185 -7.23 -0.36 8.89
C TYR A 185 -7.84 0.24 7.61
N ARG A 186 -7.05 1.07 6.92
CA ARG A 186 -7.38 1.65 5.62
C ARG A 186 -6.40 1.14 4.57
N GLY A 187 -6.85 1.01 3.32
CA GLY A 187 -5.96 0.65 2.22
C GLY A 187 -4.76 1.60 2.12
N LEU A 188 -5.01 2.90 2.24
CA LEU A 188 -3.97 3.90 2.52
C LEU A 188 -3.87 4.15 4.03
N ASN A 189 -2.90 3.54 4.68
CA ASN A 189 -2.67 3.73 6.09
C ASN A 189 -1.68 4.87 6.37
N LEU A 190 -2.20 6.04 6.73
CA LEU A 190 -1.40 7.21 7.15
C LEU A 190 -1.02 7.21 8.64
N HIS A 191 -1.51 6.25 9.45
CA HIS A 191 -1.01 6.10 10.82
C HIS A 191 0.48 5.69 10.81
N SER A 192 0.89 4.87 9.85
CA SER A 192 2.31 4.49 9.66
C SER A 192 3.24 5.69 9.46
N TYR A 193 2.73 6.81 8.92
CA TYR A 193 3.53 8.02 8.73
C TYR A 193 3.99 8.59 10.08
N ASN A 194 3.11 8.61 11.07
CA ASN A 194 3.43 9.16 12.38
C ASN A 194 4.13 8.14 13.27
N TYR A 195 3.81 6.85 13.14
CA TYR A 195 4.39 5.79 13.95
C TYR A 195 5.77 5.34 13.46
N ARG A 196 5.98 5.24 12.14
CA ARG A 196 7.21 4.71 11.53
C ARG A 196 7.90 5.66 10.54
N GLY A 197 7.26 6.77 10.17
CA GLY A 197 7.78 7.66 9.11
C GLY A 197 7.51 7.17 7.69
N THR A 198 6.59 6.21 7.48
CA THR A 198 6.31 5.62 6.15
C THR A 198 4.85 5.75 5.75
N ILE A 199 4.57 5.83 4.45
CA ILE A 199 3.23 5.65 3.90
C ILE A 199 3.00 4.15 3.69
N GLU A 200 2.03 3.56 4.38
CA GLU A 200 1.71 2.14 4.27
C GLU A 200 0.53 1.91 3.32
N PHE A 201 0.71 1.01 2.37
CA PHE A 201 -0.28 0.54 1.42
C PHE A 201 -0.67 -0.89 1.77
N ARG A 202 -1.94 -1.10 2.09
CA ARG A 202 -2.49 -2.37 2.60
C ARG A 202 -3.42 -3.07 1.60
N TYR A 203 -3.41 -2.63 0.35
CA TYR A 203 -4.38 -3.04 -0.67
C TYR A 203 -4.21 -4.49 -1.14
N PHE A 204 -2.99 -5.03 -1.07
CA PHE A 204 -2.56 -6.15 -1.90
C PHE A 204 -2.86 -7.53 -1.30
N ASP A 205 -3.33 -8.46 -2.13
CA ASP A 205 -3.54 -9.86 -1.73
C ASP A 205 -2.19 -10.57 -1.51
N GLY A 206 -2.21 -11.64 -0.70
CA GLY A 206 -1.02 -12.48 -0.50
C GLY A 206 -0.58 -13.11 -1.82
N THR A 207 0.71 -13.05 -2.11
CA THR A 207 1.30 -13.65 -3.31
C THR A 207 2.69 -14.21 -3.01
N LEU A 208 3.10 -15.23 -3.77
CA LEU A 208 4.48 -15.69 -3.84
C LEU A 208 5.12 -15.33 -5.19
N ASN A 209 4.43 -14.58 -6.04
CA ASN A 209 4.93 -14.15 -7.33
C ASN A 209 5.66 -12.79 -7.18
N PRO A 210 7.00 -12.74 -7.35
CA PRO A 210 7.73 -11.50 -7.20
C PRO A 210 7.36 -10.45 -8.27
N ALA A 211 6.84 -10.85 -9.43
CA ALA A 211 6.41 -9.92 -10.47
C ALA A 211 5.21 -9.06 -10.00
N ASP A 212 4.26 -9.67 -9.28
CA ASP A 212 3.13 -8.94 -8.71
C ASP A 212 3.60 -7.91 -7.68
N ILE A 213 4.50 -8.33 -6.78
CA ILE A 213 5.11 -7.45 -5.77
C ILE A 213 5.84 -6.29 -6.44
N LYS A 214 6.59 -6.53 -7.52
CA LYS A 214 7.30 -5.49 -8.26
C LYS A 214 6.33 -4.46 -8.83
N ALA A 215 5.26 -4.93 -9.48
CA ALA A 215 4.22 -4.07 -10.03
C ALA A 215 3.57 -3.19 -8.96
N TRP A 216 3.25 -3.78 -7.80
CA TRP A 216 2.63 -3.08 -6.66
C TRP A 216 3.57 -2.07 -6.00
N VAL A 217 4.86 -2.40 -5.83
CA VAL A 217 5.88 -1.47 -5.33
C VAL A 217 6.02 -0.28 -6.27
N THR A 218 6.16 -0.53 -7.57
CA THR A 218 6.26 0.53 -8.60
C THR A 218 5.03 1.43 -8.57
N LEU A 219 3.83 0.86 -8.45
CA LEU A 219 2.58 1.61 -8.31
C LEU A 219 2.61 2.55 -7.08
N CYS A 220 2.96 2.03 -5.92
CA CYS A 220 3.05 2.81 -4.67
C CYS A 220 4.09 3.94 -4.77
N LEU A 221 5.26 3.65 -5.33
CA LEU A 221 6.32 4.63 -5.55
C LEU A 221 5.87 5.73 -6.52
N ARG A 222 5.24 5.39 -7.64
CA ARG A 222 4.69 6.36 -8.61
C ARG A 222 3.64 7.26 -7.98
N LEU A 223 2.75 6.70 -7.15
CA LEU A 223 1.71 7.47 -6.46
C LEU A 223 2.29 8.45 -5.43
N VAL A 224 3.29 8.02 -4.65
CA VAL A 224 4.03 8.89 -3.71
C VAL A 224 4.79 9.97 -4.47
N HIS A 225 5.52 9.60 -5.52
CA HIS A 225 6.30 10.52 -6.36
C HIS A 225 5.40 11.60 -6.97
N LYS A 226 4.30 11.22 -7.62
CA LYS A 226 3.31 12.15 -8.18
C LYS A 226 2.80 13.11 -7.11
N SER A 227 2.44 12.61 -5.94
CA SER A 227 1.84 13.42 -4.88
C SER A 227 2.80 14.44 -4.26
N LEU A 228 4.09 14.12 -4.22
CA LEU A 228 5.16 15.01 -3.77
C LEU A 228 5.50 16.07 -4.83
N ASN A 229 5.62 15.68 -6.10
CA ASN A 229 6.26 16.50 -7.13
C ASN A 229 5.28 17.20 -8.08
N GLU A 230 4.05 16.72 -8.20
CA GLU A 230 3.05 17.30 -9.11
C GLU A 230 1.96 18.03 -8.32
N THR A 231 1.51 19.17 -8.85
CA THR A 231 0.41 19.96 -8.28
C THR A 231 -0.95 19.52 -8.81
N THR A 232 -0.97 18.85 -9.96
CA THR A 232 -2.19 18.34 -10.59
C THR A 232 -2.68 17.10 -9.86
N VAL A 233 -3.93 17.14 -9.43
CA VAL A 233 -4.68 15.98 -8.94
C VAL A 233 -5.75 15.62 -9.94
N LEU A 234 -6.03 14.33 -10.08
CA LEU A 234 -7.17 13.90 -10.88
C LEU A 234 -8.46 14.38 -10.22
N ARG A 235 -9.17 15.30 -10.89
CA ARG A 235 -10.50 15.77 -10.49
C ARG A 235 -11.56 15.09 -11.36
N GLY A 236 -12.64 14.63 -10.74
CA GLY A 236 -13.87 14.30 -11.48
C GLY A 236 -13.90 12.95 -12.18
N ILE A 237 -13.09 11.96 -11.80
CA ILE A 237 -13.36 10.59 -12.24
C ILE A 237 -14.49 10.04 -11.39
N LYS A 238 -15.68 9.90 -11.99
CA LYS A 238 -16.77 9.12 -11.39
C LYS A 238 -16.29 7.67 -11.26
N PRO A 239 -16.37 7.05 -10.07
CA PRO A 239 -15.91 5.67 -9.82
C PRO A 239 -16.53 4.56 -10.69
N MET A 240 -17.40 4.86 -11.65
CA MET A 240 -18.26 3.87 -12.32
C MET A 240 -18.41 4.00 -13.84
N GLU A 241 -17.77 4.96 -14.53
CA GLU A 241 -17.84 5.00 -16.00
C GLU A 241 -16.84 4.01 -16.63
N THR A 242 -17.30 2.77 -16.58
CA THR A 242 -16.84 1.52 -17.17
C THR A 242 -16.63 1.61 -18.69
N ARG A 243 -15.46 1.14 -19.15
CA ARG A 243 -15.11 0.59 -20.50
C ARG A 243 -13.61 0.71 -20.82
N ARG A 244 -12.84 1.56 -20.13
CA ARG A 244 -11.38 1.69 -20.34
C ARG A 244 -10.60 0.81 -19.37
N ASN A 245 -9.54 0.17 -19.86
CA ASN A 245 -8.62 -0.66 -19.07
C ASN A 245 -8.13 0.10 -17.81
N PRO A 246 -8.37 -0.42 -16.59
CA PRO A 246 -7.83 0.11 -15.34
C PRO A 246 -6.34 0.50 -15.40
N LEU A 247 -5.53 -0.36 -16.04
CA LEU A 247 -4.11 -0.11 -16.24
C LEU A 247 -3.84 1.06 -17.15
N TYR A 248 -4.65 1.29 -18.19
CA TYR A 248 -4.46 2.43 -19.08
C TYR A 248 -4.67 3.75 -18.34
N ARG A 249 -5.76 3.85 -17.56
CA ARG A 249 -6.07 5.06 -16.77
C ARG A 249 -5.01 5.32 -15.72
N LEU A 250 -4.61 4.28 -15.00
CA LEU A 250 -3.58 4.36 -13.98
C LEU A 250 -2.22 4.70 -14.58
N ALA A 251 -1.83 4.03 -15.67
CA ALA A 251 -0.55 4.23 -16.34
C ALA A 251 -0.42 5.64 -16.90
N SER A 252 -1.46 6.14 -17.56
CA SER A 252 -1.46 7.51 -18.09
C SER A 252 -1.44 8.54 -16.97
N GLY A 253 -2.28 8.38 -15.94
CA GLY A 253 -2.41 9.38 -14.88
C GLY A 253 -1.22 9.43 -13.91
N LEU A 254 -0.53 8.30 -13.68
CA LEU A 254 0.68 8.20 -12.86
C LEU A 254 1.98 8.33 -13.66
N GLY A 255 1.91 8.43 -14.99
CA GLY A 255 3.08 8.57 -15.85
C GLY A 255 3.98 7.34 -15.83
N LEU A 256 3.41 6.13 -15.91
CA LEU A 256 4.18 4.89 -15.98
C LEU A 256 4.93 4.81 -17.32
N THR A 257 6.20 4.37 -17.29
CA THR A 257 6.98 4.11 -18.51
C THR A 257 6.46 2.89 -19.27
N ALA A 258 7.00 2.64 -20.47
CA ALA A 258 6.64 1.45 -21.23
C ALA A 258 7.00 0.16 -20.46
N GLU A 259 8.18 0.13 -19.87
CA GLU A 259 8.72 -0.98 -19.08
C GLU A 259 7.88 -1.22 -17.82
N GLU A 260 7.51 -0.16 -17.11
CA GLU A 260 6.66 -0.28 -15.91
C GLU A 260 5.26 -0.79 -16.24
N ARG A 261 4.70 -0.41 -17.39
CA ARG A 261 3.43 -0.97 -17.85
C ARG A 261 3.52 -2.47 -18.11
N MET A 262 4.70 -2.98 -18.50
CA MET A 262 4.89 -4.42 -18.74
C MET A 262 4.77 -5.24 -17.45
N LEU A 263 5.07 -4.65 -16.28
CA LEU A 263 4.96 -5.34 -14.98
C LEU A 263 3.52 -5.82 -14.70
N PHE A 264 2.52 -5.16 -15.28
CA PHE A 264 1.11 -5.47 -15.07
C PHE A 264 0.52 -6.42 -16.12
N GLN A 265 1.33 -6.93 -17.07
CA GLN A 265 0.85 -7.82 -18.13
C GLN A 265 0.34 -9.17 -17.62
N HIS A 266 0.81 -9.61 -16.45
CA HIS A 266 0.39 -10.85 -15.82
C HIS A 266 -0.93 -10.73 -15.05
N HIS A 267 -1.35 -9.50 -14.70
CA HIS A 267 -2.68 -9.25 -14.17
C HIS A 267 -3.69 -9.48 -15.29
N LYS A 268 -4.86 -10.06 -14.99
CA LYS A 268 -5.95 -10.26 -15.97
C LYS A 268 -6.60 -8.94 -16.46
N LEU A 269 -5.88 -7.84 -16.32
CA LEU A 269 -6.22 -6.51 -16.76
C LEU A 269 -5.84 -6.41 -18.24
N VAL A 270 -6.67 -7.01 -19.09
CA VAL A 270 -6.38 -7.10 -20.51
C VAL A 270 -6.23 -5.69 -21.09
N TRP A 271 -5.07 -5.40 -21.68
CA TRP A 271 -4.88 -4.32 -22.65
C TRP A 271 -5.69 -4.64 -23.92
N LYS A 272 -7.02 -4.70 -23.80
CA LYS A 272 -7.86 -4.64 -24.99
C LYS A 272 -7.80 -3.20 -25.48
N GLY A 273 -7.29 -3.08 -26.71
CA GLY A 273 -6.82 -1.86 -27.33
C GLY A 273 -7.82 -0.71 -27.30
N VAL A 274 -7.21 0.47 -27.47
CA VAL A 274 -7.83 1.72 -27.92
C VAL A 274 -8.82 1.48 -29.05
#